data_AF-A0A4P7IKX3-F1
#
_entry.id   AF-A0A4P7IKX3-F1
#
_cell.length_a   1.000
_cell.length_b   1.000
_cell.length_c   1.000
_cell.angle_alpha   90.00
_cell.angle_beta   90.00
_cell.angle_gamma   90.00
#
_symmetry.space_group_name_H-M   'P 1'
#
loop_
_entity.id
_entity.type
_entity.pdbx_description
1 polymer ?
#
loop_
_entity_poly.entity_id
_entity_poly.type
_entity_poly.pdbx_seq_one_letter_code
_entity_poly.pdbx_strand_id
1 'polypeptide(L)'
;MAGLVLPDRAVARPRPVTDDEHVVLPGDSLWSIAASRPSGEPVEARWRAIWAANHAVIGDDPDLILPGQRLLLPSTDHDRTTP
;
A
#
# COMPACT_ATOMS: atom_id res chain seq x y z
N MET A 1 -36.76 -35.76 7.65
CA MET A 1 -35.73 -35.80 6.59
C MET A 1 -35.31 -34.35 6.33
N ALA A 2 -34.22 -33.91 6.96
CA ALA A 2 -33.73 -32.54 6.87
C ALA A 2 -32.80 -32.41 5.66
N GLY A 3 -33.18 -31.55 4.71
CA GLY A 3 -32.34 -31.17 3.58
C GLY A 3 -31.20 -30.27 4.07
N LEU A 4 -29.98 -30.69 3.74
CA LEU A 4 -28.71 -30.03 3.99
C LEU A 4 -28.75 -28.55 3.59
N VAL A 5 -28.78 -27.67 4.59
CA VAL A 5 -28.60 -26.22 4.42
C VAL A 5 -27.12 -25.94 4.22
N LEU A 6 -26.82 -25.48 2.99
CA LEU A 6 -25.75 -24.56 2.56
C LEU A 6 -24.27 -24.92 2.88
N PRO A 7 -23.37 -24.73 1.90
CA PRO A 7 -21.94 -25.02 2.09
C PRO A 7 -21.32 -24.03 3.09
N ASP A 8 -20.67 -24.56 4.12
CA ASP A 8 -19.61 -23.85 4.85
C ASP A 8 -18.39 -23.71 3.93
N ARG A 9 -18.54 -22.87 2.90
CA ARG A 9 -17.38 -22.19 2.36
C ARG A 9 -17.11 -21.09 3.36
N ALA A 10 -16.20 -21.35 4.30
CA ALA A 10 -15.42 -20.30 4.91
C ALA A 10 -14.92 -19.40 3.78
N VAL A 11 -15.63 -18.31 3.52
CA VAL A 11 -15.09 -17.18 2.77
C VAL A 11 -13.95 -16.72 3.63
N ALA A 12 -12.74 -17.18 3.31
CA ALA A 12 -11.53 -16.49 3.68
C ALA A 12 -11.80 -15.05 3.25
N ARG A 13 -12.05 -14.18 4.24
CA ARG A 13 -12.12 -12.75 3.98
C ARG A 13 -10.80 -12.47 3.28
N PRO A 14 -10.77 -11.95 2.04
CA PRO A 14 -9.51 -11.45 1.52
C PRO A 14 -9.04 -10.50 2.62
N ARG A 15 -7.88 -10.79 3.25
CA ARG A 15 -7.22 -9.76 4.04
C ARG A 15 -7.14 -8.61 3.07
N PRO A 16 -7.82 -7.47 3.32
CA PRO A 16 -7.63 -6.36 2.45
C PRO A 16 -6.16 -6.03 2.66
N VAL A 17 -5.33 -6.36 1.67
CA VAL A 17 -4.05 -5.68 1.49
C VAL A 17 -4.50 -4.28 1.18
N THR A 18 -4.76 -3.49 2.24
CA THR A 18 -5.22 -2.12 2.11
C THR A 18 -3.99 -1.36 1.69
N ASP A 19 -3.70 -1.43 0.40
CA ASP A 19 -2.88 -0.42 -0.23
C ASP A 19 -3.62 0.90 0.01
N ASP A 20 -3.05 1.68 0.90
CA ASP A 20 -3.68 2.90 1.40
C ASP A 20 -3.39 3.98 0.36
N GLU A 21 -4.39 4.55 -0.29
CA GLU A 21 -4.16 5.62 -1.26
C GLU A 21 -3.83 6.94 -0.55
N HIS A 22 -2.84 7.68 -1.05
CA HIS A 22 -2.53 9.04 -0.64
C HIS A 22 -2.63 10.01 -1.81
N VAL A 23 -3.33 11.12 -1.59
CA VAL A 23 -3.36 12.23 -2.55
C VAL A 23 -2.22 13.19 -2.21
N VAL A 24 -1.28 13.35 -3.13
CA VAL A 24 -0.13 14.25 -2.98
C VAL A 24 -0.62 15.67 -2.72
N LEU A 25 -0.15 16.28 -1.63
CA LEU A 25 -0.42 17.66 -1.27
C LEU A 25 0.73 18.58 -1.71
N PRO A 26 0.49 19.89 -1.86
CA PRO A 26 1.57 20.86 -2.08
C PRO A 26 2.62 20.78 -0.97
N GLY A 27 3.88 20.52 -1.36
CA GLY A 27 5.01 20.38 -0.43
C GLY A 27 5.29 18.95 0.01
N ASP A 28 4.50 17.97 -0.42
CA ASP A 28 4.83 16.57 -0.22
C ASP A 28 6.05 16.15 -1.04
N SER A 29 6.78 15.19 -0.49
CA SER A 29 7.79 14.40 -1.19
C SER A 29 7.55 12.93 -0.87
N LEU A 30 8.05 12.00 -1.70
CA LEU A 30 7.97 10.58 -1.39
C LEU A 30 8.59 10.25 -0.03
N TRP A 31 9.65 10.96 0.34
CA TRP A 31 10.27 10.86 1.65
C TRP A 31 9.34 11.30 2.77
N SER A 32 8.72 12.49 2.66
CA SER A 32 7.81 13.01 3.67
C SER A 32 6.58 12.11 3.85
N ILE A 33 6.03 11.60 2.75
CA ILE A 33 4.90 10.67 2.74
C ILE A 33 5.30 9.37 3.44
N ALA A 34 6.45 8.79 3.08
CA ALA A 34 6.97 7.59 3.74
C ALA A 34 7.22 7.80 5.24
N ALA A 35 7.84 8.92 5.62
CA ALA A 35 8.18 9.26 7.00
C ALA A 35 6.95 9.54 7.88
N SER A 36 5.87 10.07 7.28
CA SER A 36 4.63 10.41 8.01
C SER A 36 3.91 9.19 8.60
N ARG A 37 4.21 7.99 8.09
CA ARG A 37 3.51 6.77 8.49
C ARG A 37 4.39 5.96 9.43
N PRO A 38 3.89 5.49 10.57
CA PRO A 38 4.63 4.59 11.43
C PRO A 38 4.82 3.22 10.74
N SER A 39 6.02 2.66 10.83
CA SER A 39 6.30 1.28 10.40
C SER A 39 7.53 0.74 11.13
N GLY A 40 7.80 -0.55 10.95
CA GLY A 40 9.06 -1.18 11.39
C GLY A 40 10.21 -1.06 10.38
N GLU A 41 9.97 -0.48 9.20
CA GLU A 41 10.97 -0.39 8.12
C GLU A 41 11.61 1.01 8.02
N PRO A 42 12.87 1.09 7.55
CA PRO A 42 13.54 2.36 7.30
C PRO A 42 12.79 3.19 6.24
N VAL A 43 12.77 4.51 6.42
CA VAL A 43 12.10 5.44 5.51
C VAL A 43 12.64 5.31 4.09
N GLU A 44 13.94 5.03 3.96
CA GLU A 44 14.65 4.79 2.70
C GLU A 44 14.05 3.65 1.88
N ALA A 45 13.71 2.53 2.52
CA ALA A 45 13.10 1.39 1.84
C ALA A 45 11.67 1.72 1.40
N ARG A 46 10.97 2.49 2.22
CA ARG A 46 9.54 2.77 2.05
C ARG A 46 9.26 3.77 0.94
N TRP A 47 10.00 4.88 0.87
CA TRP A 47 9.81 5.82 -0.24
C TRP A 47 10.12 5.15 -1.58
N ARG A 48 11.11 4.24 -1.62
CA ARG A 48 11.42 3.43 -2.82
C ARG A 48 10.30 2.46 -3.16
N ALA A 49 9.69 1.82 -2.16
CA ALA A 49 8.54 0.94 -2.36
C ALA A 49 7.33 1.73 -2.91
N ILE A 50 7.08 2.94 -2.39
CA ILE A 50 6.05 3.85 -2.91
C ILE A 50 6.36 4.21 -4.36
N TRP A 51 7.59 4.61 -4.68
CA TRP A 51 7.98 4.92 -6.07
C TRP A 51 7.78 3.72 -7.00
N ALA A 52 8.25 2.54 -6.60
CA ALA A 52 8.12 1.32 -7.41
C ALA A 52 6.65 0.95 -7.67
N ALA A 53 5.78 1.07 -6.66
CA ALA A 53 4.34 0.83 -6.80
C ALA A 53 3.65 1.86 -7.71
N ASN A 54 4.20 3.08 -7.80
CA ASN A 54 3.62 4.20 -8.54
C ASN A 54 4.43 4.64 -9.76
N HIS A 55 5.40 3.84 -10.21
CA HIS A 55 6.29 4.23 -11.30
C HIS A 55 5.52 4.57 -12.58
N ALA A 56 4.39 3.91 -12.82
CA ALA A 56 3.52 4.21 -13.96
C ALA A 56 2.87 5.61 -13.90
N VAL A 57 2.73 6.19 -12.70
CA VAL A 57 2.13 7.51 -12.45
C VAL A 57 3.20 8.60 -12.29
N ILE A 58 4.29 8.28 -11.60
CA ILE A 58 5.38 9.23 -11.28
C ILE A 58 6.37 9.33 -12.45
N GLY A 59 6.64 8.21 -13.13
CA GLY A 59 7.70 8.10 -14.13
C GLY A 59 9.08 7.86 -13.52
N ASP A 60 10.11 8.10 -14.34
CA ASP A 60 11.50 7.77 -14.03
C ASP A 60 12.12 8.67 -12.96
N ASP A 61 11.53 9.85 -12.72
CA ASP A 61 12.00 10.81 -11.71
C ASP A 61 11.15 10.71 -10.42
N PRO A 62 11.67 10.07 -9.35
CA PRO A 62 10.94 9.90 -8.09
C PRO A 62 10.73 11.22 -7.32
N ASP A 63 11.51 12.27 -7.61
CA ASP A 63 11.36 13.57 -6.97
C ASP A 63 10.25 14.41 -7.63
N LEU A 64 9.81 14.02 -8.82
CA LEU A 64 8.77 14.71 -9.59
C LEU A 64 7.36 14.18 -9.27
N ILE A 65 6.95 14.31 -8.00
CA ILE A 65 5.54 14.14 -7.64
C ILE A 65 4.78 15.47 -7.70
N LEU A 66 3.52 15.41 -8.15
CA LEU A 66 2.68 16.57 -8.41
C LEU A 66 1.45 16.56 -7.50
N PRO A 67 1.04 17.71 -6.95
CA PRO A 67 -0.18 17.80 -6.16
C PRO A 67 -1.41 17.27 -6.91
N GLY A 68 -2.22 16.48 -6.22
CA GLY A 68 -3.41 15.82 -6.77
C GLY A 68 -3.15 14.44 -7.38
N GLN A 69 -1.89 14.00 -7.51
CA GLN A 69 -1.60 12.60 -7.85
C GLN A 69 -2.10 11.67 -6.74
N ARG A 70 -2.70 10.55 -7.14
CA ARG A 70 -3.04 9.46 -6.22
C ARG A 70 -1.92 8.43 -6.25
N LEU A 71 -1.31 8.22 -5.09
CA LEU A 71 -0.25 7.25 -4.91
C LEU A 71 -0.76 6.08 -4.09
N LEU A 72 -0.49 4.88 -4.60
CA LEU A 72 -0.62 3.62 -3.89
C LEU A 72 0.47 3.53 -2.82
N LEU A 73 0.09 3.38 -1.56
CA LEU A 73 1.06 3.24 -0.48
C LEU A 73 1.04 1.79 0.02
N PRO A 74 2.09 1.01 -0.31
CA PRO A 74 2.14 -0.38 0.07
C PRO A 74 2.12 -0.49 1.59
N SER A 75 1.23 -1.33 2.11
CA SER A 75 1.22 -1.65 3.53
C SER A 75 2.55 -2.33 3.86
N THR A 76 3.29 -1.80 4.85
CA THR A 76 4.47 -2.47 5.41
C THR A 76 4.10 -3.70 6.26
N ASP A 77 2.86 -4.20 6.15
CA ASP A 77 2.51 -5.53 6.64
C ASP A 77 3.15 -6.54 5.69
N HIS A 78 4.47 -6.66 5.81
CA HIS A 78 5.14 -7.90 5.49
C HIS A 78 4.56 -8.92 6.50
N ASP A 79 3.39 -9.47 6.19
CA ASP A 79 2.81 -10.60 6.92
C ASP A 79 3.91 -11.65 7.00
N ARG A 80 4.51 -11.73 8.18
CA ARG A 80 5.02 -12.84 9.01
C ARG A 80 4.76 -14.29 8.52
N THR A 81 4.67 -14.54 7.22
CA THR A 81 4.46 -15.85 6.62
C THR A 81 5.61 -16.12 5.68
N THR A 82 6.74 -16.53 6.26
CA THR A 82 7.56 -17.57 5.63
C THR A 82 7.17 -18.88 6.35
N PRO A 83 6.86 -19.97 5.62
CA PRO A 83 6.41 -21.25 6.20
C PRO A 83 7.45 -21.92 7.10
#